data_AF-A0A2X4TGS8-F1
#
_entry.id   AF-A0A2X4TGS8-F1
#
_cell.length_a   1.000
_cell.length_b   1.000
_cell.length_c   1.000
_cell.angle_alpha   90.00
_cell.angle_beta   90.00
_cell.angle_gamma   90.00
#
_symmetry.space_group_name_H-M   'P 1'
#
loop_
_entity.id
_entity.type
_entity.pdbx_description
1 polymer ?
#
loop_
_entity_poly.entity_id
_entity_poly.type
_entity_poly.pdbx_seq_one_letter_code
_entity_poly.pdbx_strand_id
1 'polypeptide(L)'
;MGDAATYTAYVEDINHNIVPDATVSWRTTMNKLSSGTSKTNSSGKATVKLSGNGVGMVTVTATINNSSMSKSGVKFINVIEDTWYVKSGSSTYTSSAIKGYPDLGFVVASPTTGPTYLEWSPTGTSKVTTPVYAD
;
A
#
# COMPACT_ATOMS: atom_id res chain seq x y z
N MET A 1 -8.05 -6.23 1.36
CA MET A 1 -7.29 -5.97 0.11
C MET A 1 -6.12 -5.05 0.46
N GLY A 2 -4.92 -5.31 -0.06
CA GLY A 2 -3.74 -4.50 0.25
C GLY A 2 -3.68 -3.18 -0.53
N ASP A 3 -2.77 -2.29 -0.15
CA ASP A 3 -2.56 -1.00 -0.79
C ASP A 3 -2.05 -1.14 -2.22
N ALA A 4 -2.26 -0.08 -3.02
CA ALA A 4 -1.68 0.03 -4.36
C ALA A 4 -1.26 1.45 -4.70
N ALA A 5 -0.19 1.58 -5.48
CA ALA A 5 0.32 2.85 -6.02
C ALA A 5 0.62 2.71 -7.51
N THR A 6 0.53 3.82 -8.25
CA THR A 6 0.89 3.87 -9.68
C THR A 6 2.13 4.73 -9.87
N TYR A 7 3.15 4.17 -10.51
CA TYR A 7 4.38 4.86 -10.85
C TYR A 7 4.39 5.21 -12.34
N THR A 8 4.86 6.41 -12.66
CA THR A 8 5.02 6.90 -14.04
C THR A 8 6.46 7.34 -14.26
N ALA A 9 7.08 6.85 -15.33
CA ALA A 9 8.38 7.30 -15.82
C ALA A 9 8.19 8.06 -17.14
N TYR A 10 8.94 9.13 -17.30
CA TYR A 10 9.02 9.92 -18.53
C TYR A 10 10.36 9.64 -19.19
N VAL A 11 10.35 9.34 -20.49
CA VAL A 11 11.57 9.04 -21.25
C VAL A 11 11.76 10.08 -22.33
N GLU A 12 12.91 10.74 -22.24
CA GLU A 12 13.42 11.71 -23.21
C GLU A 12 14.83 11.30 -23.64
N ASP A 13 15.23 11.69 -24.85
CA ASP A 13 16.62 11.56 -25.32
C ASP A 13 17.50 12.72 -24.81
N ILE A 14 18.79 12.69 -25.15
CA ILE A 14 19.77 13.73 -24.75
C ILE A 14 19.44 15.13 -25.31
N ASN A 15 18.60 15.20 -26.35
CA ASN A 15 18.16 16.44 -26.98
C ASN A 15 16.77 16.88 -26.49
N HIS A 16 16.23 16.26 -25.43
CA HIS A 16 14.89 16.50 -24.90
C HIS A 16 13.73 16.12 -25.85
N ASN A 17 13.97 15.19 -26.78
CA ASN A 17 12.89 14.62 -27.58
C ASN A 17 12.21 13.48 -26.83
N ILE A 18 10.89 13.45 -26.88
CA ILE A 18 10.06 12.37 -26.33
C ILE A 18 10.34 11.06 -27.08
N VAL A 19 10.54 9.96 -26.35
CA VAL A 19 10.80 8.64 -26.95
C VAL A 19 9.60 7.70 -26.77
N PRO A 20 8.76 7.50 -27.80
CA PRO A 20 7.66 6.52 -27.76
C PRO A 20 8.13 5.08 -27.99
N ASP A 21 7.32 4.10 -27.58
CA ASP A 21 7.55 2.64 -27.68
C ASP A 21 8.85 2.14 -27.01
N ALA A 22 9.45 2.96 -26.15
CA ALA A 22 10.66 2.64 -25.42
C ALA A 22 10.37 1.65 -24.29
N THR A 23 11.17 0.59 -24.16
CA THR A 23 10.97 -0.42 -23.12
C THR A 23 11.61 0.01 -21.80
N VAL A 24 10.78 0.23 -20.79
CA VAL A 24 11.19 0.52 -19.41
C VAL A 24 11.08 -0.76 -18.57
N SER A 25 12.16 -1.13 -17.89
CA SER A 25 12.20 -2.23 -16.92
C SER A 25 11.97 -1.70 -15.51
N TRP A 26 11.19 -2.42 -14.72
CA TRP A 26 10.81 -2.03 -13.37
C TRP A 26 11.30 -3.02 -12.35
N ARG A 27 11.76 -2.49 -11.20
CA ARG A 27 12.10 -3.27 -10.02
C ARG A 27 11.52 -2.61 -8.78
N THR A 28 11.26 -3.40 -7.76
CA THR A 28 10.76 -2.94 -6.47
C THR A 28 11.47 -3.67 -5.34
N THR A 29 11.66 -3.00 -4.20
CA THR A 29 12.23 -3.61 -2.98
C THR A 29 11.21 -4.42 -2.18
N MET A 30 9.91 -4.15 -2.37
CA MET A 30 8.79 -4.78 -1.66
C MET A 30 7.55 -4.81 -2.57
N ASN A 31 6.54 -5.59 -2.21
CA ASN A 31 5.26 -5.69 -2.93
C ASN A 31 5.44 -6.19 -4.38
N LYS A 32 4.36 -6.24 -5.14
CA LYS A 32 4.34 -6.83 -6.48
C LYS A 32 3.97 -5.79 -7.53
N LEU A 33 4.80 -5.68 -8.56
CA LEU A 33 4.50 -4.89 -9.75
C LEU A 33 3.52 -5.63 -10.66
N SER A 34 2.66 -4.89 -11.36
CA SER A 34 1.71 -5.43 -12.34
C SER A 34 2.42 -6.05 -13.54
N SER A 35 3.63 -5.59 -13.84
CA SER A 35 4.52 -6.13 -14.88
C SER A 35 5.98 -5.78 -14.55
N GLY A 36 6.92 -6.60 -15.01
CA GLY A 36 8.36 -6.30 -14.92
C GLY A 36 8.84 -5.27 -15.95
N THR A 37 8.05 -5.03 -17.00
CA THR A 37 8.36 -4.05 -18.05
C THR A 37 7.09 -3.33 -18.53
N SER A 38 7.25 -2.13 -19.08
CA SER A 38 6.20 -1.40 -19.79
C SER A 38 6.81 -0.59 -20.94
N LYS A 39 6.01 -0.29 -21.96
CA LYS A 39 6.42 0.60 -23.04
C LYS A 39 5.95 2.04 -22.82
N THR A 40 6.72 3.00 -23.31
CA THR A 40 6.29 4.41 -23.33
C THR A 40 5.22 4.64 -24.40
N ASN A 41 4.25 5.49 -24.08
CA ASN A 41 3.24 5.93 -25.05
C ASN A 41 3.75 7.08 -25.94
N SER A 42 2.88 7.66 -26.77
CA SER A 42 3.20 8.79 -27.67
C SER A 42 3.70 10.06 -26.94
N SER A 43 3.51 10.16 -25.62
CA SER A 43 4.03 11.24 -24.78
C SER A 43 5.25 10.83 -23.95
N GLY A 44 5.88 9.69 -24.26
CA GLY A 44 7.07 9.21 -23.54
C GLY A 44 6.79 8.67 -22.14
N LYS A 45 5.51 8.44 -21.81
CA LYS A 45 5.09 7.98 -20.48
C LYS A 45 5.00 6.47 -20.42
N ALA A 46 5.71 5.87 -19.48
CA ALA A 46 5.63 4.46 -19.11
C ALA A 46 5.05 4.33 -17.70
N THR A 47 4.10 3.43 -17.48
CA THR A 47 3.40 3.29 -16.19
C THR A 47 3.44 1.86 -15.66
N VAL A 48 3.58 1.71 -14.35
CA VAL A 48 3.44 0.41 -13.65
C VAL A 48 2.66 0.57 -12.36
N LYS A 49 1.83 -0.43 -12.02
CA LYS A 49 1.11 -0.46 -10.75
C LYS A 49 1.87 -1.36 -9.76
N LEU A 50 2.09 -0.89 -8.56
CA LEU A 50 2.62 -1.66 -7.43
C LEU A 50 1.47 -1.95 -6.46
N SER A 51 1.34 -3.19 -6.00
CA SER A 51 0.33 -3.57 -5.01
C SER A 51 0.83 -4.65 -4.07
N GLY A 52 0.37 -4.65 -2.83
CA GLY A 52 0.69 -5.71 -1.88
C GLY A 52 0.33 -5.38 -0.44
N ASN A 53 0.75 -6.26 0.46
CA ASN A 53 0.46 -6.22 1.89
C ASN A 53 1.73 -5.97 2.72
N GLY A 54 2.86 -5.71 2.06
CA GLY A 54 4.12 -5.37 2.72
C GLY A 54 4.00 -4.00 3.36
N VAL A 55 4.33 -3.95 4.66
CA VAL A 55 4.31 -2.73 5.47
C VAL A 55 5.71 -2.14 5.48
N GLY A 56 5.88 -0.92 4.99
CA GLY A 56 7.16 -0.21 5.04
C GLY A 56 7.37 0.77 3.89
N MET A 57 8.59 1.31 3.83
CA MET A 57 9.03 2.13 2.69
C MET A 57 9.35 1.24 1.50
N VAL A 58 8.82 1.62 0.34
CA VAL A 58 9.15 0.96 -0.92
C VAL A 58 9.95 1.89 -1.83
N THR A 59 10.93 1.30 -2.51
CA THR A 59 11.66 1.95 -3.60
C THR A 59 11.30 1.23 -4.89
N VAL A 60 10.83 1.99 -5.88
CA VAL A 60 10.62 1.50 -7.25
C VAL A 60 11.68 2.09 -8.15
N THR A 61 12.36 1.24 -8.91
CA THR A 61 13.40 1.61 -9.86
C THR A 61 12.91 1.37 -11.28
N ALA A 62 12.98 2.41 -12.11
CA ALA A 62 12.77 2.33 -13.55
C ALA A 62 14.14 2.35 -14.24
N THR A 63 14.35 1.44 -15.18
CA THR A 63 15.59 1.33 -15.95
C THR A 63 15.28 1.29 -17.43
N ILE A 64 15.99 2.09 -18.21
CA ILE A 64 15.99 2.03 -19.67
C ILE A 64 17.44 2.02 -20.15
N ASN A 65 17.79 1.03 -20.98
CA ASN A 65 19.17 0.78 -21.40
C ASN A 65 20.13 0.75 -20.19
N ASN A 66 21.07 1.69 -20.13
CA ASN A 66 22.07 1.83 -19.06
C ASN A 66 21.72 2.92 -18.02
N SER A 67 20.56 3.55 -18.13
CA SER A 67 20.11 4.63 -17.24
C SER A 67 19.02 4.12 -16.31
N SER A 68 19.14 4.44 -15.01
CA SER A 68 18.13 4.08 -14.02
C SER A 68 17.75 5.27 -13.13
N MET A 69 16.49 5.31 -12.74
CA MET A 69 15.96 6.26 -11.77
C MET A 69 15.18 5.50 -10.70
N SER A 70 15.36 5.90 -9.44
CA SER A 70 14.65 5.30 -8.32
C SER A 70 13.79 6.32 -7.61
N LYS A 71 12.54 5.96 -7.32
CA LYS A 71 11.64 6.72 -6.46
C LYS A 71 11.45 5.96 -5.15
N SER A 72 11.94 6.56 -4.07
CA SER A 72 11.71 6.12 -2.69
C SER A 72 10.75 7.08 -1.98
N GLY A 73 10.26 6.68 -0.81
CA GLY A 73 9.43 7.52 0.06
C GLY A 73 7.93 7.25 -0.02
N VAL A 74 7.49 6.27 -0.80
CA VAL A 74 6.11 5.77 -0.71
C VAL A 74 6.03 4.77 0.43
N LYS A 75 5.11 5.00 1.36
CA LYS A 75 4.88 4.15 2.52
C LYS A 75 3.61 3.33 2.29
N PHE A 76 3.73 2.01 2.33
CA PHE A 76 2.59 1.11 2.24
C PHE A 76 2.17 0.70 3.66
N ILE A 77 0.91 0.90 4.00
CA ILE A 77 0.32 0.53 5.29
C ILE A 77 -0.81 -0.45 4.99
N ASN A 78 -0.51 -1.74 5.09
CA ASN A 78 -1.51 -2.76 4.91
C ASN A 78 -2.70 -2.57 5.88
N VAL A 79 -3.88 -3.07 5.47
CA VAL A 79 -5.03 -3.20 6.36
C VAL A 79 -4.66 -4.10 7.53
N ILE A 80 -4.78 -3.57 8.75
CA ILE A 80 -4.61 -4.34 9.99
C ILE A 80 -6.01 -4.75 10.45
N GLU A 81 -6.27 -6.05 10.44
CA GLU A 81 -7.46 -6.63 11.03
C GLU A 81 -7.08 -7.15 12.42
N ASP A 82 -7.73 -6.65 13.46
CA ASP A 82 -7.53 -7.10 14.82
C ASP A 82 -8.87 -7.59 15.40
N THR A 83 -8.85 -8.69 16.15
CA THR A 83 -10.07 -9.33 16.70
C THR A 83 -10.13 -9.13 18.20
N TRP A 84 -11.14 -8.41 18.66
CA TRP A 84 -11.37 -8.16 20.08
C TRP A 84 -12.37 -9.15 20.70
N TYR A 85 -12.06 -9.69 21.88
CA TYR A 85 -12.95 -10.54 22.68
C TYR A 85 -13.48 -9.77 23.90
N VAL A 86 -14.79 -9.49 23.94
CA VAL A 86 -15.46 -8.89 25.12
C VAL A 86 -16.06 -10.01 25.97
N LYS A 87 -15.51 -10.23 27.17
CA LYS A 87 -15.95 -11.33 28.07
C LYS A 87 -16.78 -10.86 29.27
N SER A 88 -16.92 -9.55 29.49
CA SER A 88 -17.65 -8.98 30.64
C SER A 88 -18.07 -7.53 30.39
N GLY A 89 -18.90 -6.97 31.29
CA GLY A 89 -19.53 -5.64 31.17
C GLY A 89 -18.60 -4.43 31.06
N SER A 90 -17.28 -4.63 31.17
CA SER A 90 -16.29 -3.70 30.62
C SER A 90 -15.04 -4.50 30.23
N SER A 91 -14.54 -4.31 29.02
CA SER A 91 -13.22 -4.81 28.62
C SER A 91 -12.46 -3.66 27.95
N THR A 92 -11.16 -3.58 28.21
CA THR A 92 -10.25 -2.70 27.47
C THR A 92 -9.55 -3.52 26.40
N TYR A 93 -9.31 -2.91 25.24
CA TYR A 93 -8.57 -3.52 24.15
C TYR A 93 -7.43 -2.62 23.73
N THR A 94 -6.24 -3.21 23.67
CA THR A 94 -5.07 -2.57 23.12
C THR A 94 -4.68 -3.36 21.88
N SER A 95 -4.88 -2.77 20.71
CA SER A 95 -4.40 -3.34 19.46
C SER A 95 -2.87 -3.42 19.45
N SER A 96 -2.31 -4.25 18.57
CA SER A 96 -0.86 -4.22 18.35
C SER A 96 -0.39 -2.83 17.92
N ALA A 97 0.73 -2.37 18.45
CA ALA A 97 1.32 -1.10 18.05
C ALA A 97 1.70 -1.15 16.56
N ILE A 98 1.27 -0.15 15.79
CA ILE A 98 1.67 0.02 14.40
C ILE A 98 3.09 0.61 14.40
N LYS A 99 4.09 -0.27 14.42
CA LYS A 99 5.50 0.12 14.51
C LYS A 99 6.01 0.68 13.19
N GLY A 100 6.80 1.76 13.25
CA GLY A 100 7.47 2.36 12.09
C GLY A 100 6.78 3.60 11.49
N TYR A 101 5.71 4.09 12.11
CA TYR A 101 4.90 5.22 11.61
C TYR A 101 4.67 6.31 12.67
N PRO A 102 5.72 6.87 13.31
CA PRO A 102 5.56 7.85 14.37
C PRO A 102 4.99 9.20 13.89
N ASP A 103 5.17 9.53 12.60
CA ASP A 103 4.82 10.84 12.03
C ASP A 103 3.48 10.84 11.27
N LEU A 104 2.81 9.70 11.12
CA LEU A 104 1.48 9.63 10.51
C LEU A 104 0.42 9.70 11.60
N GLY A 105 -0.49 10.67 11.50
CA GLY A 105 -1.72 10.64 12.30
C GLY A 105 -2.57 9.46 11.86
N PHE A 106 -2.97 8.59 12.79
CA PHE A 106 -3.91 7.52 12.46
C PHE A 106 -5.32 8.09 12.34
N VAL A 107 -5.93 8.04 11.16
CA VAL A 107 -7.38 8.26 11.01
C VAL A 107 -8.07 6.91 11.11
N VAL A 108 -8.80 6.69 12.21
CA VAL A 108 -9.77 5.60 12.28
C VAL A 108 -10.96 6.02 11.43
N ALA A 109 -11.14 5.43 10.25
CA ALA A 109 -12.28 5.78 9.41
C ALA A 109 -13.53 5.09 9.94
N SER A 110 -14.59 5.88 10.12
CA SER A 110 -15.93 5.34 10.33
C SER A 110 -16.45 4.75 9.01
N PRO A 111 -17.17 3.60 9.05
CA PRO A 111 -17.55 2.85 10.23
C PRO A 111 -16.51 1.80 10.64
N THR A 112 -16.24 1.69 11.94
CA THR A 112 -15.74 0.46 12.53
C THR A 112 -16.89 -0.55 12.51
N THR A 113 -16.80 -1.58 11.67
CA THR A 113 -17.82 -2.63 11.63
C THR A 113 -17.60 -3.56 12.81
N GLY A 114 -18.15 -3.19 13.96
CA GLY A 114 -18.40 -4.10 15.08
C GLY A 114 -19.64 -4.95 14.82
N PRO A 115 -19.85 -6.04 15.58
CA PRO A 115 -21.08 -6.79 15.50
C PRO A 115 -22.25 -5.89 15.90
N THR A 116 -23.28 -5.83 15.06
CA THR A 116 -24.51 -5.07 15.31
C THR A 116 -25.39 -5.70 16.41
N TYR A 117 -25.05 -6.92 16.85
CA TYR A 117 -25.62 -7.61 18.00
C TYR A 117 -24.51 -8.35 18.77
N LEU A 118 -24.46 -8.15 20.10
CA LEU A 118 -23.66 -8.99 20.99
C LEU A 118 -24.48 -10.23 21.34
N GLU A 119 -24.09 -11.40 20.85
CA GLU A 119 -24.60 -12.66 21.42
C GLU A 119 -23.91 -12.90 22.76
N TRP A 120 -24.65 -12.74 23.86
CA TRP A 120 -24.19 -13.25 25.14
C TRP A 120 -24.31 -14.77 25.14
N SER A 121 -23.18 -15.46 25.15
CA SER A 121 -23.06 -16.88 25.45
C SER A 121 -21.91 -17.08 26.43
N PRO A 122 -22.01 -18.01 27.41
CA PRO A 122 -20.90 -18.37 28.30
C PRO A 122 -19.60 -18.75 27.57
N THR A 123 -19.69 -19.07 26.28
CA THR A 123 -18.58 -19.44 25.40
C THR A 123 -18.51 -18.61 24.11
N GLY A 124 -19.37 -17.59 23.96
CA GLY A 124 -19.54 -16.82 22.72
C GLY A 124 -18.42 -15.81 22.47
N THR A 125 -18.06 -15.64 21.20
CA THR A 125 -17.10 -14.63 20.74
C THR A 125 -17.77 -13.73 19.70
N SER A 126 -17.47 -12.43 19.74
CA SER A 126 -18.04 -11.44 18.83
C SER A 126 -16.89 -10.79 18.04
N LYS A 127 -16.90 -10.89 16.71
CA LYS A 127 -15.83 -10.36 15.85
C LYS A 127 -16.06 -8.88 15.56
N VAL A 128 -15.09 -8.03 15.91
CA VAL A 128 -15.04 -6.59 15.54
C VAL A 128 -13.96 -6.41 14.47
N THR A 129 -14.14 -5.47 13.54
CA THR A 129 -13.12 -5.12 12.53
C THR A 129 -13.03 -3.60 12.38
N THR A 130 -11.81 -3.06 12.47
CA THR A 130 -11.52 -1.61 12.32
C THR A 130 -10.63 -1.35 11.11
N PRO A 131 -11.15 -0.77 10.01
CA PRO A 131 -10.30 -0.36 8.91
C PRO A 131 -9.49 0.89 9.30
N VAL A 132 -8.18 0.86 9.08
CA VAL A 132 -7.28 2.00 9.27
C VAL A 132 -6.78 2.43 7.89
N TYR A 133 -6.83 3.73 7.62
CA TYR A 133 -6.32 4.33 6.38
C TYR A 133 -5.18 5.31 6.71
N ALA A 134 -4.23 5.43 5.80
CA ALA A 134 -3.18 6.44 5.85
C ALA A 134 -3.63 7.64 5.01
N ASP A 135 -3.54 8.85 5.57
CA ASP A 135 -3.62 10.11 4.81
C ASP A 135 -2.27 10.47 4.18
#